data_AF-A0A5N0LB70-F1
#
_entry.id   AF-A0A5N0LB70-F1
#
_cell.length_a   1.000
_cell.length_b   1.000
_cell.length_c   1.000
_cell.angle_alpha   90.00
_cell.angle_beta   90.00
_cell.angle_gamma   90.00
#
_symmetry.space_group_name_H-M   'P 1'
#
loop_
_entity.id
_entity.type
_entity.pdbx_description
1 polymer ?
#
loop_
_entity_poly.entity_id
_entity_poly.type
_entity_poly.pdbx_seq_one_letter_code
_entity_poly.pdbx_strand_id
1 'polypeptide(L)'
;MRKQILILLGFSFSLIACQQNEEIGSVEDNANPNELTTRAASMRRVPTQAEKDNLKKDFPNLDVNNISVTGEATGTYNCIAYSMGITNKWIDPESFYNDFIEQYKNAKTLYGSSCNYEQTSTEGSNATVDGWGTSSIDMTHGSVVYSSGTWESKLGRYLRITHKRSELSGTLYGRILVSFIESRTKTDMSEIKELAKQIAQEDIELSDAEKQAVIDKAANINCEVKTKFNDLFNSWNEEISINPQTKYSSSTLAYTTLPQFKEMQAMGKNIIPLIMEKLLDEDNFFLLPLYDAIQTDSQLKISYKKGDAKILEGEQNKAKRTVRLWLSLSGN
;
A
#
# COMPACT_ATOMS: atom_id res chain seq x y z
N MET A 1 77.07 -0.52 -28.32
CA MET A 1 76.81 -1.91 -27.88
C MET A 1 75.33 -2.00 -27.50
N ARG A 2 74.55 -2.82 -28.21
CA ARG A 2 73.09 -2.73 -28.34
C ARG A 2 72.48 -4.14 -28.32
N LYS A 3 71.21 -4.22 -27.86
CA LYS A 3 70.19 -5.30 -27.95
C LYS A 3 70.13 -6.27 -26.76
N GLN A 4 69.03 -6.39 -25.98
CA GLN A 4 67.61 -6.75 -26.21
C GLN A 4 67.34 -8.26 -26.43
N ILE A 5 66.15 -8.69 -25.96
CA ILE A 5 65.32 -9.90 -26.26
C ILE A 5 65.32 -10.95 -25.13
N LEU A 6 64.26 -11.69 -24.73
CA LEU A 6 62.78 -11.58 -24.69
C LEU A 6 62.28 -12.93 -24.06
N ILE A 7 61.25 -12.90 -23.22
CA ILE A 7 60.14 -13.86 -22.92
C ILE A 7 60.30 -15.37 -23.28
N LEU A 8 60.00 -16.31 -22.35
CA LEU A 8 58.85 -17.26 -22.44
C LEU A 8 58.65 -18.20 -21.22
N LEU A 9 57.37 -18.56 -21.04
CA LEU A 9 56.74 -19.41 -20.02
C LEU A 9 57.07 -20.92 -20.12
N GLY A 10 56.94 -21.62 -19.00
CA GLY A 10 56.79 -23.08 -18.96
C GLY A 10 56.65 -23.60 -17.53
N PHE A 11 55.44 -23.61 -16.96
CA PHE A 11 55.14 -24.38 -15.75
C PHE A 11 54.55 -25.73 -16.15
N SER A 12 55.36 -26.76 -15.98
CA SER A 12 55.00 -28.17 -16.07
C SER A 12 54.45 -28.62 -14.72
N PHE A 13 53.25 -29.18 -14.67
CA PHE A 13 52.85 -30.02 -13.54
C PHE A 13 52.40 -31.39 -14.07
N SER A 14 53.10 -32.39 -13.52
CA SER A 14 53.03 -33.79 -13.85
C SER A 14 51.74 -34.46 -13.38
N LEU A 15 51.37 -35.47 -14.15
CA LEU A 15 50.36 -36.50 -13.91
C LEU A 15 50.51 -37.19 -12.55
N ILE A 16 49.37 -37.43 -11.88
CA ILE A 16 49.10 -38.72 -11.22
C ILE A 16 47.68 -39.13 -11.63
N ALA A 17 47.61 -40.26 -12.33
CA ALA A 17 46.38 -41.00 -12.59
C ALA A 17 46.15 -42.02 -11.47
N CYS A 18 44.89 -42.25 -11.09
CA CYS A 18 44.45 -43.60 -10.73
C CYS A 18 42.94 -43.79 -10.93
N GLN A 19 42.66 -44.55 -11.98
CA GLN A 19 41.63 -45.58 -12.17
C GLN A 19 40.13 -45.33 -11.93
N GLN A 20 39.40 -45.60 -13.01
CA GLN A 20 37.98 -45.86 -13.16
C GLN A 20 37.55 -47.13 -12.39
N ASN A 21 36.31 -47.11 -11.91
CA ASN A 21 35.40 -48.25 -11.96
C ASN A 21 34.03 -47.73 -12.43
N GLU A 22 33.57 -48.20 -13.57
CA GLU A 22 32.18 -48.13 -14.01
C GLU A 22 31.43 -49.36 -13.48
N GLU A 23 30.19 -49.20 -13.00
CA GLU A 23 29.03 -49.96 -13.51
C GLU A 23 27.69 -49.45 -12.93
N ILE A 24 26.82 -49.02 -13.85
CA ILE A 24 25.38 -49.35 -13.98
C ILE A 24 24.39 -48.87 -12.90
N GLY A 25 23.70 -47.77 -13.23
CA GLY A 25 22.27 -47.77 -13.54
C GLY A 25 21.24 -47.91 -12.41
N SER A 26 20.69 -46.79 -11.95
CA SER A 26 19.25 -46.68 -11.67
C SER A 26 18.77 -45.26 -11.97
N VAL A 27 17.63 -45.18 -12.66
CA VAL A 27 16.98 -43.96 -13.11
C VAL A 27 16.32 -43.30 -11.89
N GLU A 28 16.79 -42.12 -11.50
CA GLU A 28 16.04 -41.21 -10.64
C GLU A 28 15.80 -39.91 -11.40
N ASP A 29 14.52 -39.52 -11.43
CA ASP A 29 13.99 -38.33 -12.07
C ASP A 29 14.73 -37.07 -11.63
N ASN A 30 15.38 -36.41 -12.58
CA ASN A 30 15.90 -35.06 -12.42
C ASN A 30 14.75 -34.05 -12.36
N ALA A 31 14.06 -33.98 -11.22
CA ALA A 31 13.27 -32.80 -10.87
C ALA A 31 14.23 -31.72 -10.36
N ASN A 32 14.58 -30.78 -11.26
CA ASN A 32 15.29 -29.55 -10.96
C ASN A 32 14.58 -28.79 -9.82
N PRO A 33 15.21 -28.55 -8.64
CA PRO A 33 14.54 -27.90 -7.50
C PRO A 33 14.40 -26.37 -7.66
N ASN A 34 14.37 -25.87 -8.90
CA ASN A 34 14.45 -24.44 -9.21
C ASN A 34 13.19 -23.88 -9.90
N GLU A 35 12.01 -24.39 -9.57
CA GLU A 35 10.74 -23.73 -9.88
C GLU A 35 9.85 -23.65 -8.64
N LEU A 36 10.08 -22.60 -7.84
CA LEU A 36 9.07 -21.82 -7.08
C LEU A 36 9.76 -20.78 -6.19
N THR A 37 10.70 -20.02 -6.75
CA THR A 37 11.18 -18.79 -6.12
C THR A 37 10.25 -17.64 -6.51
N THR A 38 9.05 -17.63 -5.93
CA THR A 38 8.19 -16.44 -5.97
C THR A 38 8.91 -15.28 -5.28
N ARG A 39 8.82 -14.07 -5.86
CA ARG A 39 9.43 -12.80 -5.41
C ARG A 39 9.14 -12.36 -3.96
N ALA A 40 8.48 -13.18 -3.14
CA ALA A 40 8.22 -12.97 -1.72
C ALA A 40 9.36 -13.40 -0.78
N ALA A 41 10.34 -14.19 -1.25
CA ALA A 41 11.38 -14.75 -0.39
C ALA A 41 12.51 -13.78 0.01
N SER A 42 12.63 -12.59 -0.61
CA SER A 42 13.81 -11.72 -0.39
C SER A 42 13.67 -10.62 0.66
N MET A 43 12.53 -10.50 1.37
CA MET A 43 12.28 -9.39 2.31
C MET A 43 11.82 -9.83 3.71
N ARG A 44 11.82 -11.13 4.02
CA ARG A 44 11.46 -11.59 5.37
C ARG A 44 12.59 -11.31 6.33
N ARG A 45 12.33 -10.52 7.38
CA ARG A 45 13.29 -10.28 8.46
C ARG A 45 12.65 -10.29 9.84
N VAL A 46 13.49 -10.51 10.85
CA VAL A 46 13.12 -10.28 12.25
C VAL A 46 12.98 -8.77 12.48
N PRO A 47 11.98 -8.29 13.22
CA PRO A 47 11.93 -6.89 13.61
C PRO A 47 13.15 -6.51 14.47
N THR A 48 13.66 -5.30 14.27
CA THR A 48 14.68 -4.69 15.13
C THR A 48 14.14 -4.50 16.55
N GLN A 49 15.04 -4.31 17.52
CA GLN A 49 14.60 -4.10 18.91
C GLN A 49 13.69 -2.88 19.06
N ALA A 50 14.01 -1.77 18.39
CA ALA A 50 13.17 -0.56 18.41
C ALA A 50 11.77 -0.80 17.81
N GLU A 51 11.68 -1.61 16.73
CA GLU A 51 10.38 -2.00 16.16
C GLU A 51 9.59 -2.88 17.12
N LYS A 52 10.23 -3.84 17.80
CA LYS A 52 9.60 -4.67 18.83
C LYS A 52 9.08 -3.84 19.99
N ASP A 53 9.88 -2.91 20.50
CA ASP A 53 9.51 -2.06 21.63
C ASP A 53 8.30 -1.18 21.30
N ASN A 54 8.31 -0.55 20.12
CA ASN A 54 7.19 0.24 19.62
C ASN A 54 5.92 -0.61 19.42
N LEU A 55 6.05 -1.74 18.71
CA LEU A 55 4.93 -2.63 18.46
C LEU A 55 4.36 -3.23 19.75
N LYS A 56 5.20 -3.54 20.75
CA LYS A 56 4.71 -4.09 22.02
C LYS A 56 3.99 -3.04 22.86
N LYS A 57 4.47 -1.79 22.82
CA LYS A 57 3.82 -0.65 23.47
C LYS A 57 2.44 -0.39 22.86
N ASP A 58 2.37 -0.36 21.52
CA ASP A 58 1.17 0.05 20.79
C ASP A 58 0.16 -1.11 20.62
N PHE A 59 0.65 -2.35 20.57
CA PHE A 59 -0.15 -3.58 20.54
C PHE A 59 0.24 -4.51 21.70
N PRO A 60 -0.29 -4.29 22.93
CA PRO A 60 0.11 -5.05 24.12
C PRO A 60 -0.10 -6.56 24.01
N ASN A 61 -1.06 -7.01 23.18
CA ASN A 61 -1.36 -8.42 22.95
C ASN A 61 -0.40 -9.09 21.94
N LEU A 62 0.38 -8.31 21.19
CA LEU A 62 1.28 -8.84 20.17
C LEU A 62 2.48 -9.54 20.80
N ASP A 63 2.74 -10.77 20.36
CA ASP A 63 3.96 -11.50 20.68
C ASP A 63 5.08 -11.08 19.72
N VAL A 64 5.71 -9.93 19.99
CA VAL A 64 6.76 -9.33 19.15
C VAL A 64 8.00 -10.21 18.96
N ASN A 65 8.13 -11.30 19.70
CA ASN A 65 9.21 -12.28 19.51
C ASN A 65 8.84 -13.38 18.51
N ASN A 66 7.57 -13.51 18.16
CA ASN A 66 7.05 -14.50 17.23
C ASN A 66 6.33 -13.86 16.03
N ILE A 67 6.85 -12.72 15.57
CA ILE A 67 6.44 -12.08 14.32
C ILE A 67 7.60 -12.02 13.32
N SER A 68 7.26 -11.87 12.04
CA SER A 68 8.20 -11.54 10.97
C SER A 68 7.75 -10.27 10.29
N VAL A 69 8.69 -9.41 9.92
CA VAL A 69 8.46 -8.36 8.94
C VAL A 69 8.51 -9.00 7.56
N THR A 70 7.45 -8.81 6.79
CA THR A 70 7.31 -9.35 5.42
C THR A 70 7.22 -8.24 4.39
N GLY A 71 7.19 -6.98 4.80
CA GLY A 71 7.28 -5.80 3.95
C GLY A 71 7.70 -4.58 4.75
N GLU A 72 8.58 -3.77 4.18
CA GLU A 72 9.04 -2.53 4.79
C GLU A 72 7.95 -1.45 4.84
N ALA A 73 8.22 -0.40 5.62
CA ALA A 73 7.37 0.77 5.66
C ALA A 73 7.26 1.41 4.26
N THR A 74 6.04 1.72 3.87
CA THR A 74 5.72 2.36 2.60
C THR A 74 4.33 3.00 2.69
N GLY A 75 4.18 4.17 2.04
CA GLY A 75 2.91 4.86 1.87
C GLY A 75 2.05 4.34 0.70
N THR A 76 2.57 3.42 -0.12
CA THR A 76 1.91 3.00 -1.36
C THR A 76 0.60 2.24 -1.15
N TYR A 77 0.50 1.40 -0.13
CA TYR A 77 -0.69 0.58 0.14
C TYR A 77 -0.85 0.30 1.65
N ASN A 78 -2.07 -0.04 2.07
CA ASN A 78 -2.47 -0.31 3.46
C ASN A 78 -3.01 -1.75 3.63
N CYS A 79 -3.51 -2.11 4.81
CA CYS A 79 -4.01 -3.47 5.06
C CYS A 79 -5.33 -3.79 4.35
N ILE A 80 -6.18 -2.81 4.05
CA ILE A 80 -7.40 -3.03 3.27
C ILE A 80 -7.03 -3.52 1.87
N ALA A 81 -6.21 -2.75 1.16
CA ALA A 81 -5.69 -3.14 -0.16
C ALA A 81 -4.94 -4.47 -0.08
N TYR A 82 -4.06 -4.63 0.91
CA TYR A 82 -3.25 -5.84 1.04
C TYR A 82 -4.09 -7.10 1.25
N SER A 83 -5.12 -7.02 2.08
CA SER A 83 -6.02 -8.16 2.34
C SER A 83 -6.85 -8.56 1.11
N MET A 84 -6.98 -7.67 0.13
CA MET A 84 -7.55 -7.92 -1.18
C MET A 84 -6.51 -8.38 -2.22
N GLY A 85 -5.24 -8.59 -1.82
CA GLY A 85 -4.15 -8.96 -2.70
C GLY A 85 -3.55 -7.80 -3.52
N ILE A 86 -3.79 -6.55 -3.12
CA ILE A 86 -3.38 -5.35 -3.84
C ILE A 86 -2.23 -4.67 -3.09
N THR A 87 -1.12 -4.40 -3.77
CA THR A 87 0.10 -3.81 -3.16
C THR A 87 0.59 -2.53 -3.85
N ASN A 88 -0.17 -1.97 -4.78
CA ASN A 88 0.24 -0.83 -5.61
C ASN A 88 -0.66 0.41 -5.45
N LYS A 89 -1.64 0.37 -4.54
CA LYS A 89 -2.52 1.51 -4.26
C LYS A 89 -3.07 1.47 -2.84
N TRP A 90 -3.48 2.63 -2.36
CA TRP A 90 -4.15 2.80 -1.07
C TRP A 90 -5.66 2.78 -1.24
N ILE A 91 -6.38 2.09 -0.34
CA ILE A 91 -7.85 1.97 -0.32
C ILE A 91 -8.34 2.26 1.09
N ASP A 92 -9.09 3.35 1.27
CA ASP A 92 -9.68 3.65 2.58
C ASP A 92 -10.77 2.64 2.95
N PRO A 93 -10.88 2.22 4.22
CA PRO A 93 -11.96 1.36 4.69
C PRO A 93 -13.30 2.10 4.67
N GLU A 94 -14.36 1.42 4.25
CA GLU A 94 -15.73 1.90 4.48
C GLU A 94 -16.07 1.81 5.98
N SER A 95 -16.43 2.91 6.64
CA SER A 95 -16.57 2.93 8.10
C SER A 95 -17.77 2.12 8.62
N PHE A 96 -18.87 2.06 7.87
CA PHE A 96 -20.07 1.34 8.30
C PHE A 96 -19.96 -0.15 7.96
N TYR A 97 -20.37 -1.00 8.89
CA TYR A 97 -20.24 -2.46 8.80
C TYR A 97 -20.78 -3.05 7.48
N ASN A 98 -21.98 -2.64 7.06
CA ASN A 98 -22.59 -3.16 5.83
C ASN A 98 -21.88 -2.65 4.56
N ASP A 99 -21.40 -1.41 4.58
CA ASP A 99 -20.65 -0.83 3.47
C ASP A 99 -19.26 -1.48 3.35
N PHE A 100 -18.62 -1.80 4.49
CA PHE A 100 -17.39 -2.58 4.54
C PHE A 100 -17.57 -4.00 3.99
N ILE A 101 -18.69 -4.67 4.30
CA ILE A 101 -19.01 -5.97 3.69
C ILE A 101 -19.17 -5.82 2.18
N GLU A 102 -19.91 -4.81 1.72
CA GLU A 102 -20.08 -4.53 0.29
C GLU A 102 -18.76 -4.16 -0.39
N GLN A 103 -17.83 -3.52 0.33
CA GLN A 103 -16.47 -3.23 -0.13
C GLN A 103 -15.73 -4.51 -0.53
N TYR A 104 -15.71 -5.52 0.35
CA TYR A 104 -15.08 -6.82 0.10
C TYR A 104 -15.85 -7.69 -0.89
N LYS A 105 -17.19 -7.67 -0.84
CA LYS A 105 -18.05 -8.39 -1.77
C LYS A 105 -17.87 -7.96 -3.21
N ASN A 106 -17.49 -6.70 -3.43
CA ASN A 106 -17.26 -6.15 -4.74
C ASN A 106 -15.77 -5.85 -4.97
N ALA A 107 -14.84 -6.44 -4.20
CA ALA A 107 -13.41 -6.11 -4.25
C ALA A 107 -12.80 -6.23 -5.65
N LYS A 108 -13.22 -7.22 -6.43
CA LYS A 108 -12.79 -7.40 -7.81
C LYS A 108 -13.26 -6.27 -8.71
N THR A 109 -14.54 -5.93 -8.63
CA THR A 109 -15.19 -4.94 -9.50
C THR A 109 -14.96 -3.49 -9.06
N LEU A 110 -14.66 -3.26 -7.79
CA LEU A 110 -14.40 -1.92 -7.22
C LEU A 110 -12.92 -1.62 -7.04
N TYR A 111 -12.06 -2.62 -6.83
CA TYR A 111 -10.63 -2.38 -6.55
C TYR A 111 -9.65 -3.19 -7.41
N GLY A 112 -10.13 -4.06 -8.31
CA GLY A 112 -9.28 -4.85 -9.21
C GLY A 112 -8.59 -6.01 -8.51
N SER A 113 -9.13 -6.48 -7.38
CA SER A 113 -8.69 -7.71 -6.72
C SER A 113 -8.84 -8.93 -7.65
N SER A 114 -8.08 -10.00 -7.39
CA SER A 114 -8.20 -11.26 -8.13
C SER A 114 -9.59 -11.91 -7.97
N CYS A 115 -10.23 -11.70 -6.82
CA CYS A 115 -11.51 -12.28 -6.46
C CYS A 115 -12.41 -11.31 -5.69
N ASN A 116 -13.69 -11.68 -5.60
CA ASN A 116 -14.61 -11.10 -4.62
C ASN A 116 -14.59 -11.93 -3.35
N TYR A 117 -15.12 -11.38 -2.27
CA TYR A 117 -15.15 -12.05 -0.97
C TYR A 117 -16.59 -12.26 -0.49
N GLU A 118 -16.85 -13.40 0.12
CA GLU A 118 -18.14 -13.71 0.75
C GLU A 118 -17.97 -13.70 2.27
N GLN A 119 -18.91 -13.08 2.96
CA GLN A 119 -18.94 -13.12 4.42
C GLN A 119 -19.12 -14.56 4.89
N THR A 120 -18.31 -14.98 5.86
CA THR A 120 -18.44 -16.24 6.58
C THR A 120 -18.71 -15.97 8.05
N SER A 121 -18.86 -17.04 8.85
CA SER A 121 -18.90 -16.91 10.32
C SER A 121 -17.69 -16.12 10.80
N THR A 122 -17.93 -15.08 11.60
CA THR A 122 -16.86 -14.29 12.21
C THR A 122 -15.92 -15.20 13.00
N GLU A 123 -14.62 -15.01 12.79
CA GLU A 123 -13.56 -15.87 13.32
C GLU A 123 -13.67 -17.36 12.94
N GLY A 124 -14.41 -17.67 11.86
CA GLY A 124 -14.57 -19.01 11.32
C GLY A 124 -13.22 -19.62 10.89
N SER A 125 -13.10 -20.94 11.00
CA SER A 125 -11.87 -21.67 10.68
C SER A 125 -11.53 -21.67 9.18
N ASN A 126 -12.52 -21.43 8.33
CA ASN A 126 -12.36 -21.33 6.88
C ASN A 126 -12.08 -19.91 6.38
N ALA A 127 -12.16 -18.90 7.24
CA ALA A 127 -11.95 -17.51 6.87
C ALA A 127 -10.53 -17.29 6.35
N THR A 128 -10.41 -16.52 5.27
CA THR A 128 -9.14 -16.12 4.66
C THR A 128 -8.81 -14.66 4.89
N VAL A 129 -9.82 -13.84 5.22
CA VAL A 129 -9.69 -12.41 5.53
C VAL A 129 -10.54 -12.06 6.75
N ASP A 130 -10.04 -11.15 7.60
CA ASP A 130 -10.79 -10.56 8.71
C ASP A 130 -10.89 -9.05 8.55
N GLY A 131 -12.09 -8.53 8.79
CA GLY A 131 -12.38 -7.10 8.89
C GLY A 131 -12.46 -6.66 10.35
N TRP A 132 -11.76 -5.58 10.66
CA TRP A 132 -11.57 -5.08 12.02
C TRP A 132 -12.27 -3.74 12.21
N GLY A 133 -12.79 -3.49 13.41
CA GLY A 133 -13.40 -2.22 13.76
C GLY A 133 -13.51 -2.02 15.27
N THR A 134 -13.66 -0.77 15.70
CA THR A 134 -13.96 -0.45 17.10
C THR A 134 -15.46 -0.64 17.39
N SER A 135 -16.29 -0.48 16.36
CA SER A 135 -17.74 -0.67 16.39
C SER A 135 -18.29 -0.95 14.98
N SER A 136 -19.58 -1.24 14.87
CA SER A 136 -20.25 -1.45 13.57
C SER A 136 -20.41 -0.18 12.72
N ILE A 137 -20.04 0.98 13.25
CA ILE A 137 -20.03 2.27 12.54
C ILE A 137 -18.61 2.82 12.37
N ASP A 138 -17.60 2.05 12.78
CA ASP A 138 -16.19 2.41 12.73
C ASP A 138 -15.34 1.16 12.46
N MET A 139 -15.46 0.67 11.23
CA MET A 139 -14.56 -0.31 10.63
C MET A 139 -13.25 0.39 10.23
N THR A 140 -12.12 -0.27 10.43
CA THR A 140 -10.81 0.39 10.47
C THR A 140 -9.72 -0.32 9.66
N HIS A 141 -9.67 -1.66 9.69
CA HIS A 141 -8.55 -2.42 9.14
C HIS A 141 -8.98 -3.76 8.55
N GLY A 142 -8.09 -4.37 7.77
CA GLY A 142 -8.18 -5.75 7.29
C GLY A 142 -6.96 -6.56 7.73
N SER A 143 -7.09 -7.88 7.71
CA SER A 143 -5.95 -8.81 7.80
C SER A 143 -6.23 -10.05 6.95
N VAL A 144 -5.19 -10.71 6.48
CA VAL A 144 -5.30 -11.90 5.61
C VAL A 144 -4.52 -13.06 6.19
N VAL A 145 -4.98 -14.28 5.94
CA VAL A 145 -4.25 -15.51 6.30
C VAL A 145 -2.93 -15.53 5.53
N TYR A 146 -1.83 -15.69 6.26
CA TYR A 146 -0.49 -15.86 5.69
C TYR A 146 -0.15 -17.35 5.54
N SER A 147 -0.37 -18.11 6.60
CA SER A 147 -0.19 -19.56 6.64
C SER A 147 -0.99 -20.14 7.80
N SER A 148 -1.08 -21.46 7.91
CA SER A 148 -1.90 -22.14 8.95
C SER A 148 -1.73 -21.52 10.35
N GLY A 149 -2.78 -20.85 10.83
CA GLY A 149 -2.82 -20.21 12.16
C GLY A 149 -2.09 -18.87 12.27
N THR A 150 -1.47 -18.38 11.20
CA THR A 150 -0.74 -17.10 11.12
C THR A 150 -1.44 -16.14 10.17
N TRP A 151 -1.62 -14.91 10.64
CA TRP A 151 -2.25 -13.81 9.92
C TRP A 151 -1.22 -12.74 9.60
N GLU A 152 -1.57 -11.85 8.68
CA GLU A 152 -0.71 -10.77 8.25
C GLU A 152 -1.48 -9.48 8.00
N SER A 153 -0.83 -8.37 8.35
CA SER A 153 -1.39 -7.02 8.25
C SER A 153 -0.33 -6.01 7.82
N LYS A 154 -0.67 -5.13 6.87
CA LYS A 154 0.10 -3.92 6.53
C LYS A 154 -0.34 -2.77 7.42
N LEU A 155 0.43 -2.45 8.45
CA LEU A 155 0.03 -1.51 9.51
C LEU A 155 0.12 -0.06 9.01
N GLY A 156 -0.94 0.43 8.35
CA GLY A 156 -0.97 1.77 7.76
C GLY A 156 0.23 2.01 6.84
N ARG A 157 0.96 3.11 7.06
CA ARG A 157 2.21 3.44 6.33
C ARG A 157 3.43 2.67 6.84
N TYR A 158 3.32 1.99 7.98
CA TYR A 158 4.42 1.29 8.61
C TYR A 158 4.64 -0.13 8.03
N LEU A 159 5.23 -1.03 8.81
CA LEU A 159 5.61 -2.37 8.38
C LEU A 159 4.40 -3.24 8.01
N ARG A 160 4.65 -4.23 7.15
CA ARG A 160 3.80 -5.42 7.02
C ARG A 160 4.39 -6.52 7.89
N ILE A 161 3.55 -7.08 8.78
CA ILE A 161 3.99 -8.07 9.76
C ILE A 161 3.04 -9.26 9.83
N THR A 162 3.60 -10.43 10.16
CA THR A 162 2.80 -11.57 10.61
C THR A 162 2.38 -11.40 12.08
N HIS A 163 1.27 -12.01 12.48
CA HIS A 163 0.77 -12.05 13.85
C HIS A 163 -0.20 -13.22 14.02
N LYS A 164 -0.55 -13.60 15.26
CA LYS A 164 -1.74 -14.47 15.45
C LYS A 164 -3.01 -13.67 15.25
N ARG A 165 -4.08 -14.38 14.94
CA ARG A 165 -5.36 -13.83 14.47
C ARG A 165 -5.82 -12.56 15.20
N SER A 166 -5.89 -12.60 16.53
CA SER A 166 -6.43 -11.50 17.34
C SER A 166 -5.38 -10.63 18.03
N GLU A 167 -4.07 -10.83 17.77
CA GLU A 167 -2.99 -10.18 18.53
C GLU A 167 -2.88 -8.66 18.32
N LEU A 168 -3.46 -8.12 17.25
CA LEU A 168 -3.57 -6.67 17.02
C LEU A 168 -4.77 -6.02 17.72
N SER A 169 -5.63 -6.80 18.38
CA SER A 169 -6.83 -6.27 19.02
C SER A 169 -6.48 -5.20 20.06
N GLY A 170 -7.13 -4.05 19.97
CA GLY A 170 -6.88 -2.90 20.84
C GLY A 170 -7.49 -1.62 20.31
N THR A 171 -7.21 -0.50 20.98
CA THR A 171 -7.77 0.81 20.61
C THR A 171 -7.29 1.33 19.25
N LEU A 172 -6.12 0.86 18.77
CA LEU A 172 -5.54 1.30 17.50
C LEU A 172 -6.06 0.52 16.29
N TYR A 173 -6.34 -0.77 16.46
CA TYR A 173 -6.76 -1.65 15.35
C TYR A 173 -8.24 -2.08 15.43
N GLY A 174 -8.86 -1.95 16.61
CA GLY A 174 -10.20 -2.46 16.89
C GLY A 174 -10.20 -3.94 17.32
N ARG A 175 -11.27 -4.64 16.98
CA ARG A 175 -11.42 -6.10 17.12
C ARG A 175 -11.98 -6.67 15.81
N ILE A 176 -11.85 -7.97 15.61
CA ILE A 176 -12.47 -8.65 14.46
C ILE A 176 -13.99 -8.55 14.59
N LEU A 177 -14.65 -7.97 13.58
CA LEU A 177 -16.12 -7.83 13.54
C LEU A 177 -16.74 -8.66 12.41
N VAL A 178 -15.97 -8.96 11.37
CA VAL A 178 -16.42 -9.75 10.22
C VAL A 178 -15.26 -10.57 9.68
N SER A 179 -15.59 -11.72 9.10
CA SER A 179 -14.63 -12.57 8.41
C SER A 179 -15.16 -12.93 7.03
N PHE A 180 -14.24 -13.15 6.09
CA PHE A 180 -14.57 -13.47 4.71
C PHE A 180 -13.82 -14.69 4.20
N ILE A 181 -14.37 -15.30 3.17
CA ILE A 181 -13.71 -16.28 2.31
C ILE A 181 -13.69 -15.77 0.88
N GLU A 182 -12.73 -16.23 0.08
CA GLU A 182 -12.76 -15.96 -1.35
C GLU A 182 -14.03 -16.56 -1.99
N SER A 183 -14.74 -15.76 -2.77
CA SER A 183 -15.91 -16.20 -3.49
C SER A 183 -15.51 -17.22 -4.56
N ARG A 184 -16.22 -18.35 -4.60
CA ARG A 184 -15.95 -19.45 -5.56
C ARG A 184 -16.58 -19.21 -6.93
N THR A 185 -17.26 -18.09 -7.15
CA THR A 185 -17.77 -17.75 -8.48
C THR A 185 -16.61 -17.49 -9.43
N LYS A 186 -16.39 -18.44 -10.36
CA LYS A 186 -15.46 -18.25 -11.48
C LYS A 186 -15.99 -17.12 -12.35
N THR A 187 -15.38 -15.95 -12.24
CA THR A 187 -15.62 -14.85 -13.18
C THR A 187 -15.05 -15.21 -14.53
N ASP A 188 -15.74 -14.83 -15.60
CA ASP A 188 -15.19 -14.92 -16.95
C ASP A 188 -13.92 -14.05 -17.04
N MET A 189 -12.83 -14.63 -17.54
CA MET A 189 -11.56 -13.92 -17.75
C MET A 189 -11.71 -12.80 -18.79
N SER A 190 -12.76 -12.81 -19.61
CA SER A 190 -13.08 -11.75 -20.57
C SER A 190 -13.42 -10.43 -19.87
N GLU A 191 -14.24 -10.46 -18.81
CA GLU A 191 -14.60 -9.29 -18.01
C GLU A 191 -13.38 -8.71 -17.30
N ILE A 192 -12.49 -9.57 -16.80
CA ILE A 192 -11.24 -9.15 -16.13
C ILE A 192 -10.31 -8.46 -17.10
N LYS A 193 -10.17 -8.99 -18.32
CA LYS A 193 -9.30 -8.41 -19.34
C LYS A 193 -9.79 -7.03 -19.77
N GLU A 194 -11.11 -6.86 -19.88
CA GLU A 194 -11.71 -5.60 -20.29
C GLU A 194 -11.77 -4.57 -19.15
N LEU A 195 -11.96 -5.02 -17.91
CA LEU A 195 -11.80 -4.19 -16.71
C LEU A 195 -10.34 -3.74 -16.52
N ALA A 196 -9.38 -4.67 -16.63
CA ALA A 196 -7.96 -4.36 -16.54
C ALA A 196 -7.51 -3.43 -17.67
N LYS A 197 -8.10 -3.55 -18.87
CA LYS A 197 -7.85 -2.65 -20.00
C LYS A 197 -8.46 -1.27 -19.77
N GLN A 198 -9.62 -1.16 -19.13
CA GLN A 198 -10.19 0.13 -18.70
C GLN A 198 -9.32 0.79 -17.63
N ILE A 199 -8.91 0.05 -16.59
CA ILE A 199 -8.01 0.55 -15.53
C ILE A 199 -6.66 0.97 -16.13
N ALA A 200 -6.05 0.15 -17.00
CA ALA A 200 -4.75 0.44 -17.60
C ALA A 200 -4.81 1.58 -18.64
N GLN A 201 -5.96 1.81 -19.27
CA GLN A 201 -6.21 3.02 -20.08
C GLN A 201 -6.41 4.27 -19.22
N GLU A 202 -6.66 4.09 -17.93
CA GLU A 202 -6.96 5.14 -16.96
C GLU A 202 -5.85 5.34 -15.92
N ASP A 203 -4.70 4.67 -16.03
CA ASP A 203 -3.49 5.09 -15.32
C ASP A 203 -3.13 6.48 -15.84
N ILE A 204 -3.46 7.46 -15.02
CA ILE A 204 -3.30 8.85 -15.40
C ILE A 204 -1.87 9.20 -15.14
N GLU A 205 -1.17 9.50 -16.22
CA GLU A 205 0.05 10.25 -16.13
C GLU A 205 -0.28 11.73 -16.37
N LEU A 206 0.15 12.58 -15.43
CA LEU A 206 0.15 14.02 -15.63
C LEU A 206 1.29 14.35 -16.60
N SER A 207 0.97 15.03 -17.69
CA SER A 207 1.96 15.53 -18.64
C SER A 207 2.90 16.54 -18.00
N ASP A 208 4.09 16.72 -18.56
CA ASP A 208 5.05 17.73 -18.06
C ASP A 208 4.46 19.15 -18.12
N ALA A 209 3.61 19.42 -19.10
CA ALA A 209 2.89 20.70 -19.21
C ALA A 209 1.88 20.89 -18.06
N GLU A 210 1.13 19.83 -17.69
CA GLU A 210 0.22 19.88 -16.53
C GLU A 210 1.01 20.08 -15.23
N LYS A 211 2.11 19.32 -15.04
CA LYS A 211 2.99 19.47 -13.87
C LYS A 211 3.56 20.88 -13.78
N GLN A 212 4.06 21.43 -14.89
CA GLN A 212 4.61 22.79 -14.93
C GLN A 212 3.52 23.84 -14.65
N ALA A 213 2.31 23.69 -15.19
CA ALA A 213 1.22 24.61 -14.91
C ALA A 213 0.83 24.66 -13.42
N VAL A 214 0.89 23.52 -12.72
CA VAL A 214 0.72 23.45 -11.26
C VAL A 214 1.83 24.21 -10.55
N ILE A 215 3.09 23.93 -10.91
CA ILE A 215 4.28 24.58 -10.32
C ILE A 215 4.21 26.11 -10.51
N ASP A 216 3.84 26.58 -11.70
CA ASP A 216 3.72 28.02 -12.00
C ASP A 216 2.60 28.68 -11.17
N LYS A 217 1.45 28.01 -11.03
CA LYS A 217 0.36 28.51 -10.17
C LYS A 217 0.77 28.53 -8.70
N ALA A 218 1.51 27.52 -8.22
CA ALA A 218 2.06 27.47 -6.86
C ALA A 218 3.17 28.52 -6.64
N ALA A 219 3.96 28.85 -7.66
CA ALA A 219 5.00 29.87 -7.62
C ALA A 219 4.43 31.28 -7.35
N ASN A 220 3.21 31.56 -7.81
CA ASN A 220 2.52 32.84 -7.61
C ASN A 220 1.97 33.04 -6.18
N ILE A 221 2.02 32.03 -5.33
CA ILE A 221 1.59 32.17 -3.93
C ILE A 221 2.65 32.93 -3.12
N ASN A 222 2.18 33.87 -2.30
CA ASN A 222 3.01 34.67 -1.40
C ASN A 222 3.98 33.78 -0.59
N CYS A 223 5.24 34.22 -0.48
CA CYS A 223 6.32 33.46 0.14
C CYS A 223 6.02 33.08 1.60
N GLU A 224 5.44 33.99 2.40
CA GLU A 224 5.10 33.73 3.80
C GLU A 224 4.03 32.64 3.93
N VAL A 225 3.02 32.67 3.04
CA VAL A 225 1.98 31.64 2.97
C VAL A 225 2.59 30.30 2.56
N LYS A 226 3.49 30.29 1.59
CA LYS A 226 4.19 29.09 1.13
C LYS A 226 5.05 28.47 2.23
N THR A 227 5.83 29.28 2.94
CA THR A 227 6.65 28.82 4.07
C THR A 227 5.77 28.22 5.16
N LYS A 228 4.73 28.94 5.60
CA LYS A 228 3.81 28.44 6.63
C LYS A 228 3.14 27.11 6.23
N PHE A 229 2.68 27.00 4.98
CA PHE A 229 2.09 25.75 4.48
C PHE A 229 3.10 24.60 4.50
N ASN A 230 4.32 24.82 4.01
CA ASN A 230 5.35 23.79 3.97
C ASN A 230 5.76 23.32 5.37
N ASP A 231 5.90 24.25 6.33
CA ASP A 231 6.22 23.92 7.72
C ASP A 231 5.12 23.06 8.36
N LEU A 232 3.85 23.45 8.17
CA LEU A 232 2.70 22.68 8.65
C LEU A 232 2.58 21.32 7.97
N PHE A 233 2.77 21.25 6.65
CA PHE A 233 2.73 20.01 5.89
C PHE A 233 3.82 19.03 6.35
N ASN A 234 5.05 19.50 6.53
CA ASN A 234 6.17 18.67 6.98
C ASN A 234 5.93 18.16 8.39
N SER A 235 5.50 19.04 9.32
CA SER A 235 5.13 18.64 10.68
C SER A 235 3.97 17.66 10.71
N TRP A 236 2.96 17.85 9.84
CA TRP A 236 1.83 16.92 9.73
C TRP A 236 2.26 15.54 9.24
N ASN A 237 3.09 15.48 8.20
CA ASN A 237 3.59 14.22 7.64
C ASN A 237 4.50 13.45 8.63
N GLU A 238 5.30 14.17 9.42
CA GLU A 238 6.06 13.60 10.53
C GLU A 238 5.13 13.05 11.62
N GLU A 239 4.14 13.84 12.06
CA GLU A 239 3.17 13.45 13.07
C GLU A 239 2.36 12.21 12.65
N ILE A 240 1.96 12.12 11.37
CA ILE A 240 1.33 10.92 10.79
C ILE A 240 2.21 9.68 10.99
N SER A 241 3.54 9.82 10.93
CA SER A 241 4.48 8.70 10.97
C SER A 241 4.86 8.26 12.38
N ILE A 242 4.63 9.11 13.39
CA ILE A 242 5.01 8.84 14.80
C ILE A 242 3.82 8.62 15.73
N ASN A 243 2.66 9.22 15.44
CA ASN A 243 1.47 9.10 16.26
C ASN A 243 0.80 7.74 16.02
N PRO A 244 0.65 6.87 17.03
CA PRO A 244 0.12 5.53 16.81
C PRO A 244 -1.27 5.48 16.17
N GLN A 245 -2.13 6.47 16.43
CA GLN A 245 -3.49 6.52 15.87
C GLN A 245 -3.51 6.73 14.37
N THR A 246 -2.53 7.47 13.82
CA THR A 246 -2.44 7.76 12.39
C THR A 246 -1.44 6.85 11.69
N LYS A 247 -0.30 6.56 12.32
CA LYS A 247 0.77 5.69 11.79
C LYS A 247 0.25 4.33 11.31
N TYR A 248 -0.64 3.74 12.09
CA TYR A 248 -1.20 2.42 11.81
C TYR A 248 -2.55 2.46 11.07
N SER A 249 -3.17 3.64 10.95
CA SER A 249 -4.47 3.79 10.31
C SER A 249 -4.42 3.41 8.84
N SER A 250 -5.48 2.75 8.38
CA SER A 250 -5.74 2.53 6.96
C SER A 250 -6.64 3.59 6.33
N SER A 251 -7.22 4.50 7.11
CA SER A 251 -8.04 5.59 6.60
C SER A 251 -7.25 6.90 6.57
N THR A 252 -7.23 7.57 5.41
CA THR A 252 -6.69 8.94 5.29
C THR A 252 -7.48 9.95 6.12
N LEU A 253 -8.76 9.67 6.43
CA LEU A 253 -9.58 10.53 7.29
C LEU A 253 -9.05 10.60 8.73
N ALA A 254 -8.33 9.57 9.19
CA ALA A 254 -7.68 9.61 10.51
C ALA A 254 -6.66 10.75 10.61
N TYR A 255 -6.01 11.12 9.51
CA TYR A 255 -4.99 12.17 9.53
C TYR A 255 -5.59 13.56 9.75
N THR A 256 -6.90 13.72 9.54
CA THR A 256 -7.64 14.97 9.70
C THR A 256 -7.86 15.37 11.15
N THR A 257 -7.59 14.46 12.09
CA THR A 257 -7.70 14.71 13.54
C THR A 257 -6.47 15.43 14.10
N LEU A 258 -5.36 15.45 13.36
CA LEU A 258 -4.12 16.09 13.80
C LEU A 258 -4.25 17.62 13.76
N PRO A 259 -3.67 18.36 14.73
CA PRO A 259 -3.77 19.82 14.80
C PRO A 259 -3.28 20.53 13.53
N GLN A 260 -2.18 20.05 12.93
CA GLN A 260 -1.59 20.64 11.73
C GLN A 260 -2.56 20.62 10.54
N PHE A 261 -3.41 19.59 10.42
CA PHE A 261 -4.46 19.55 9.42
C PHE A 261 -5.44 20.72 9.60
N LYS A 262 -5.89 20.98 10.85
CA LYS A 262 -6.82 22.07 11.16
C LYS A 262 -6.19 23.43 10.90
N GLU A 263 -4.90 23.59 11.19
CA GLU A 263 -4.16 24.81 10.89
C GLU A 263 -4.04 25.05 9.38
N MET A 264 -3.70 24.02 8.59
CA MET A 264 -3.70 24.13 7.13
C MET A 264 -5.10 24.40 6.57
N GLN A 265 -6.13 23.75 7.11
CA GLN A 265 -7.53 23.99 6.73
C GLN A 265 -7.92 25.46 6.95
N ALA A 266 -7.48 26.05 8.06
CA ALA A 266 -7.74 27.46 8.38
C ALA A 266 -7.00 28.45 7.46
N MET A 267 -5.97 28.02 6.73
CA MET A 267 -5.32 28.86 5.69
C MET A 267 -6.23 29.09 4.48
N GLY A 268 -7.28 28.28 4.31
CA GLY A 268 -8.33 28.49 3.31
C GLY A 268 -7.88 28.28 1.86
N LYS A 269 -8.73 28.68 0.91
CA LYS A 269 -8.57 28.35 -0.52
C LYS A 269 -7.29 28.85 -1.18
N ASN A 270 -6.60 29.82 -0.57
CA ASN A 270 -5.38 30.40 -1.12
C ASN A 270 -4.21 29.39 -1.17
N ILE A 271 -4.26 28.31 -0.38
CA ILE A 271 -3.25 27.25 -0.42
C ILE A 271 -3.56 26.12 -1.41
N ILE A 272 -4.70 26.15 -2.13
CA ILE A 272 -5.04 25.11 -3.11
C ILE A 272 -3.92 24.87 -4.13
N PRO A 273 -3.29 25.90 -4.74
CA PRO A 273 -2.17 25.65 -5.66
C PRO A 273 -0.99 24.90 -5.01
N LEU A 274 -0.72 25.14 -3.72
CA LEU A 274 0.33 24.45 -2.97
C LEU A 274 -0.05 22.98 -2.67
N ILE A 275 -1.33 22.72 -2.40
CA ILE A 275 -1.85 21.34 -2.26
C ILE A 275 -1.66 20.59 -3.58
N MET A 276 -2.04 21.21 -4.70
CA MET A 276 -1.88 20.60 -6.04
C MET A 276 -0.41 20.31 -6.36
N GLU A 277 0.50 21.21 -5.99
CA GLU A 277 1.95 20.99 -6.13
C GLU A 277 2.42 19.77 -5.32
N LYS A 278 1.95 19.60 -4.09
CA LYS A 278 2.29 18.41 -3.28
C LYS A 278 1.68 17.12 -3.84
N LEU A 279 0.49 17.17 -4.42
CA LEU A 279 -0.18 16.03 -5.06
C LEU A 279 0.49 15.57 -6.37
N LEU A 280 1.51 16.30 -6.88
CA LEU A 280 2.34 15.81 -7.97
C LEU A 280 3.23 14.62 -7.54
N ASP A 281 3.50 14.51 -6.25
CA ASP A 281 4.14 13.35 -5.63
C ASP A 281 3.06 12.34 -5.23
N GLU A 282 3.19 11.12 -5.77
CA GLU A 282 2.19 10.06 -5.61
C GLU A 282 2.00 9.62 -4.17
N ASP A 283 3.00 9.79 -3.29
CA ASP A 283 2.90 9.42 -1.88
C ASP A 283 2.07 10.42 -1.07
N ASN A 284 1.74 11.58 -1.63
CA ASN A 284 1.02 12.66 -0.95
C ASN A 284 -0.50 12.63 -1.18
N PHE A 285 -1.07 11.55 -1.74
CA PHE A 285 -2.52 11.40 -1.97
C PHE A 285 -3.37 11.68 -0.71
N PHE A 286 -2.81 11.47 0.48
CA PHE A 286 -3.46 11.73 1.76
C PHE A 286 -3.77 13.22 2.02
N LEU A 287 -3.36 14.13 1.14
CA LEU A 287 -3.82 15.52 1.11
C LEU A 287 -5.22 15.70 0.52
N LEU A 288 -5.81 14.69 -0.13
CA LEU A 288 -7.16 14.75 -0.70
C LEU A 288 -8.22 15.20 0.31
N PRO A 289 -8.28 14.69 1.57
CA PRO A 289 -9.19 15.22 2.58
C PRO A 289 -9.00 16.72 2.89
N LEU A 290 -7.77 17.23 2.85
CA LEU A 290 -7.50 18.66 3.06
C LEU A 290 -8.03 19.48 1.88
N TYR A 291 -7.78 19.01 0.66
CA TYR A 291 -8.33 19.61 -0.55
C TYR A 291 -9.86 19.66 -0.49
N ASP A 292 -10.51 18.54 -0.19
CA ASP A 292 -11.97 18.45 -0.12
C ASP A 292 -12.56 19.33 1.00
N ALA A 293 -11.85 19.49 2.11
CA ALA A 293 -12.27 20.35 3.21
C ALA A 293 -12.18 21.85 2.89
N ILE A 294 -11.29 22.26 1.98
CA ILE A 294 -11.05 23.66 1.61
C ILE A 294 -11.78 24.04 0.31
N GLN A 295 -11.92 23.09 -0.62
CA GLN A 295 -12.58 23.34 -1.90
C GLN A 295 -14.08 23.58 -1.66
N THR A 296 -14.57 24.71 -2.14
CA THR A 296 -15.98 25.11 -1.97
C THR A 296 -16.81 24.78 -3.20
N ASP A 297 -16.19 24.69 -4.37
CA ASP A 297 -16.85 24.28 -5.60
C ASP A 297 -16.93 22.75 -5.68
N SER A 298 -18.15 22.22 -5.59
CA SER A 298 -18.40 20.78 -5.73
C SER A 298 -18.00 20.21 -7.10
N GLN A 299 -17.94 21.02 -8.16
CA GLN A 299 -17.52 20.58 -9.49
C GLN A 299 -16.02 20.30 -9.59
N LEU A 300 -15.25 20.84 -8.63
CA LEU A 300 -13.81 20.61 -8.51
C LEU A 300 -13.46 19.45 -7.58
N LYS A 301 -14.46 18.76 -7.01
CA LYS A 301 -14.26 17.58 -6.15
C LYS A 301 -14.56 16.32 -6.92
N ILE A 302 -13.74 15.31 -6.68
CA ILE A 302 -13.98 13.97 -7.24
C ILE A 302 -14.76 13.16 -6.23
N SER A 303 -15.96 12.77 -6.62
CA SER A 303 -16.77 11.80 -5.88
C SER A 303 -17.20 10.69 -6.84
N TYR A 304 -17.02 9.44 -6.40
CA TYR A 304 -17.44 8.28 -7.16
C TYR A 304 -18.82 7.84 -6.71
N LYS A 305 -19.70 7.60 -7.69
CA LYS A 305 -20.98 6.94 -7.43
C LYS A 305 -20.74 5.44 -7.31
N LYS A 306 -21.58 4.75 -6.54
CA LYS A 306 -21.56 3.29 -6.45
C LYS A 306 -21.63 2.69 -7.87
N GLY A 307 -20.62 1.89 -8.23
CA GLY A 307 -20.49 1.28 -9.56
C GLY A 307 -19.75 2.09 -10.62
N ASP A 308 -19.22 3.28 -10.31
CA ASP A 308 -18.28 3.97 -11.22
C ASP A 308 -16.95 3.20 -11.26
N ALA A 309 -16.54 2.77 -12.45
CA ALA A 309 -15.28 2.04 -12.65
C ALA A 309 -14.07 2.83 -12.14
N LYS A 310 -14.11 4.17 -12.10
CA LYS A 310 -13.01 5.00 -11.60
C LYS A 310 -12.68 4.75 -10.12
N ILE A 311 -13.57 4.15 -9.34
CA ILE A 311 -13.28 3.74 -7.96
C ILE A 311 -12.11 2.73 -7.88
N LEU A 312 -11.84 2.02 -8.98
CA LEU A 312 -10.74 1.05 -9.13
C LEU A 312 -9.36 1.65 -9.04
N GLU A 313 -9.24 2.96 -9.24
CA GLU A 313 -7.96 3.60 -9.43
C GLU A 313 -7.14 3.74 -8.14
N GLY A 314 -7.82 3.79 -6.98
CA GLY A 314 -7.21 4.06 -5.67
C GLY A 314 -6.93 5.54 -5.42
N GLU A 315 -6.48 5.88 -4.20
CA GLU A 315 -6.31 7.29 -3.83
C GLU A 315 -5.21 8.01 -4.64
N GLN A 316 -4.16 7.31 -5.09
CA GLN A 316 -3.11 7.89 -5.92
C GLN A 316 -3.64 8.44 -7.26
N ASN A 317 -4.41 7.64 -8.01
CA ASN A 317 -4.94 8.10 -9.30
C ASN A 317 -6.05 9.16 -9.09
N LYS A 318 -6.80 9.09 -7.99
CA LYS A 318 -7.76 10.13 -7.59
C LYS A 318 -7.07 11.46 -7.32
N ALA A 319 -5.88 11.45 -6.72
CA ALA A 319 -5.04 12.64 -6.58
C ALA A 319 -4.65 13.22 -7.94
N LYS A 320 -4.16 12.39 -8.86
CA LYS A 320 -3.80 12.84 -10.22
C LYS A 320 -5.00 13.40 -10.99
N ARG A 321 -6.18 12.77 -10.91
CA ARG A 321 -7.41 13.34 -11.51
C ARG A 321 -7.82 14.65 -10.88
N THR A 322 -7.66 14.77 -9.56
CA THR A 322 -8.00 16.00 -8.83
C THR A 322 -7.14 17.16 -9.34
N VAL A 323 -5.84 16.94 -9.55
CA VAL A 323 -4.93 17.91 -10.16
C VAL A 323 -5.39 18.29 -11.57
N ARG A 324 -5.66 17.31 -12.43
CA ARG A 324 -6.12 17.55 -13.81
C ARG A 324 -7.45 18.31 -13.87
N LEU A 325 -8.42 17.92 -13.05
CA LEU A 325 -9.71 18.57 -12.95
C LEU A 325 -9.54 20.03 -12.52
N TRP A 326 -8.73 20.27 -11.49
CA TRP A 326 -8.40 21.61 -11.03
C TRP A 326 -7.78 22.47 -12.13
N LEU A 327 -6.82 21.94 -12.91
CA LEU A 327 -6.24 22.67 -14.04
C LEU A 327 -7.27 22.99 -15.13
N SER A 328 -8.16 22.05 -15.45
CA SER A 328 -9.14 22.20 -16.55
C SER A 328 -10.17 23.30 -16.30
N LEU A 329 -10.55 23.52 -15.04
CA LEU A 329 -11.61 24.44 -14.65
C LEU A 329 -11.07 25.74 -14.01
N SER A 330 -9.81 25.76 -13.56
CA SER A 330 -9.12 26.96 -13.08
C SER A 330 -8.35 27.71 -14.18
N GLY A 331 -8.58 27.33 -15.44
CA GLY A 331 -8.02 27.95 -16.64
C GLY A 331 -8.90 29.02 -17.28
N ASN A 332 -10.07 29.33 -16.68
CA ASN A 332 -10.95 30.43 -17.08
C ASN A 332 -10.84 31.61 -16.11
#